data_AF-A0A3S8USZ5-F1
#
_entry.id   AF-A0A3S8USZ5-F1
#
_cell.length_a   1.000
_cell.length_b   1.000
_cell.length_c   1.000
_cell.angle_alpha   90.00
_cell.angle_beta   90.00
_cell.angle_gamma   90.00
#
_symmetry.space_group_name_H-M   'P 1'
#
loop_
_entity.id
_entity.type
_entity.pdbx_description
1 polymer ?
#
loop_
_entity_poly.entity_id
_entity_poly.type
_entity_poly.pdbx_seq_one_letter_code
_entity_poly.pdbx_strand_id
1 'polypeptide(L)'
;MARYVSRDPIGMQGGMNVYSYVSNTPVMRADPLGLWDASFTNMPGVQERASLGTHMMNNGESPEAVARAMAPPPRPVATGECKASIDIAAGAGMSGSVAVNEKSGVSKWGSFQTSTVANRASASCGLKFSAEDAKPLPAALGFAFGVGIFNVEVAQTSSWPDIYMGLGSGVGYEVKSPLNPSINFR
;
A
#
# COMPACT_ATOMS: atom_id res chain seq x y z
N MET A 1 28.67 -19.48 2.76
CA MET A 1 28.66 -20.54 1.73
C MET A 1 27.29 -20.57 1.07
N ALA A 2 27.22 -20.60 -0.27
CA ALA A 2 25.98 -20.67 -1.06
C ALA A 2 26.28 -21.35 -2.43
N ARG A 3 26.48 -22.67 -2.41
CA ARG A 3 26.84 -23.50 -3.56
C ARG A 3 26.37 -24.94 -3.33
N TYR A 4 26.24 -25.75 -4.37
CA TYR A 4 25.92 -27.16 -4.21
C TYR A 4 27.05 -27.90 -3.51
N VAL A 5 26.68 -28.90 -2.70
CA VAL A 5 27.62 -29.77 -1.99
C VAL A 5 28.25 -30.79 -2.94
N SER A 6 27.47 -31.28 -3.92
CA SER A 6 27.89 -32.19 -4.98
C SER A 6 27.76 -31.54 -6.35
N ARG A 7 28.40 -32.15 -7.36
CA ARG A 7 28.31 -31.74 -8.76
C ARG A 7 26.87 -31.89 -9.26
N ASP A 8 26.38 -30.92 -10.02
CA ASP A 8 25.06 -30.96 -10.65
C ASP A 8 24.91 -32.19 -11.59
N PRO A 9 23.88 -33.04 -11.40
CA PRO A 9 23.58 -34.17 -12.27
C PRO A 9 23.35 -33.83 -13.75
N ILE A 10 22.86 -32.62 -14.07
CA ILE A 10 22.64 -32.20 -15.46
C ILE A 10 23.91 -31.61 -16.11
N GLY A 11 25.00 -31.51 -15.35
CA GLY A 11 26.31 -31.10 -15.83
C GLY A 11 26.31 -29.70 -16.44
N MET A 12 26.95 -29.56 -17.60
CA MET A 12 27.13 -28.25 -18.26
C MET A 12 25.83 -27.67 -18.84
N GLN A 13 24.72 -28.41 -18.83
CA GLN A 13 23.42 -27.88 -19.25
C GLN A 13 22.88 -26.82 -18.28
N GLY A 14 23.26 -26.89 -16.99
CA GLY A 14 22.92 -25.91 -15.96
C GLY A 14 23.85 -24.69 -15.91
N GLY A 15 24.88 -24.65 -16.75
CA GLY A 15 25.87 -23.57 -16.84
C GLY A 15 27.31 -24.06 -16.73
N MET A 16 28.26 -23.14 -16.91
CA MET A 16 29.70 -23.47 -16.86
C MET A 16 30.18 -23.89 -15.48
N ASN A 17 29.47 -23.48 -14.42
CA ASN A 17 29.83 -23.80 -13.05
C ASN A 17 28.85 -24.84 -12.48
N VAL A 18 29.26 -26.11 -12.50
CA VAL A 18 28.49 -27.26 -12.01
C VAL A 18 28.27 -27.30 -10.48
N TYR A 19 28.74 -26.28 -9.75
CA TYR A 19 28.50 -26.09 -8.33
C TYR A 19 27.74 -24.78 -8.03
N SER A 20 27.45 -23.94 -9.04
CA SER A 20 26.79 -22.65 -8.78
C SER A 20 25.34 -22.84 -8.41
N TYR A 21 24.92 -22.25 -7.29
CA TYR A 21 23.51 -22.21 -6.93
C TYR A 21 22.79 -21.13 -7.74
N VAL A 22 21.77 -21.53 -8.51
CA VAL A 22 20.85 -20.65 -9.27
C VAL A 22 21.52 -19.51 -10.05
N SER A 23 22.60 -19.82 -10.78
CA SER A 23 23.36 -18.83 -11.57
C SER A 23 23.84 -17.61 -10.76
N ASN A 24 24.09 -17.78 -9.45
CA ASN A 24 24.39 -16.71 -8.50
C ASN A 24 23.30 -15.63 -8.36
N THR A 25 22.03 -15.98 -8.63
CA THR A 25 20.87 -15.07 -8.52
C THR A 25 19.81 -15.54 -7.51
N PRO A 26 20.18 -15.83 -6.25
CA PRO A 26 19.28 -16.45 -5.26
C PRO A 26 18.13 -15.57 -4.80
N VAL A 27 18.18 -14.26 -5.08
CA VAL A 27 17.11 -13.32 -4.75
C VAL A 27 15.87 -13.55 -5.60
N MET A 28 16.04 -13.97 -6.85
CA MET A 28 14.93 -14.07 -7.82
C MET A 28 14.67 -15.50 -8.27
N ARG A 29 15.56 -16.44 -7.95
CA ARG A 29 15.51 -17.83 -8.43
C ARG A 29 15.71 -18.78 -7.26
N ALA A 30 15.00 -19.90 -7.30
CA ALA A 30 15.30 -21.06 -6.47
C ALA A 30 15.43 -22.29 -7.38
N ASP A 31 16.14 -23.30 -6.89
CA ASP A 31 16.23 -24.61 -7.53
C ASP A 31 15.67 -25.66 -6.56
N PRO A 32 14.35 -25.94 -6.62
CA PRO A 32 13.70 -26.88 -5.70
C PRO A 32 14.14 -28.33 -5.91
N LEU A 33 14.60 -28.69 -7.11
CA LEU A 33 14.94 -30.06 -7.48
C LEU A 33 16.45 -30.32 -7.50
N GLY A 34 17.27 -29.27 -7.40
CA GLY A 34 18.72 -29.40 -7.56
C GLY A 34 19.14 -29.65 -9.01
N LEU A 35 18.31 -29.24 -9.98
CA LEU A 35 18.49 -29.56 -11.40
C LEU A 35 18.43 -28.32 -12.30
N TRP A 36 17.66 -27.30 -11.97
CA TRP A 36 17.47 -26.13 -12.84
C TRP A 36 16.90 -24.95 -12.07
N ASP A 37 17.22 -23.74 -12.51
CA ASP A 37 16.91 -22.51 -11.79
C ASP A 37 15.54 -21.92 -12.16
N ALA A 38 14.54 -22.22 -11.33
CA ALA A 38 13.17 -21.75 -11.49
C ALA A 38 13.04 -20.26 -11.09
N SER A 39 12.92 -19.39 -12.09
CA SER A 39 12.87 -17.92 -11.95
C SER A 39 11.57 -17.38 -11.34
N PHE A 40 10.48 -18.15 -11.32
CA PHE A 40 9.20 -17.72 -10.75
C PHE A 40 9.02 -18.13 -9.28
N THR A 41 9.87 -19.03 -8.78
CA THR A 41 9.69 -19.64 -7.45
C THR A 41 10.13 -18.74 -6.31
N ASN A 42 11.01 -17.75 -6.54
CA ASN A 42 11.53 -16.85 -5.50
C ASN A 42 11.35 -15.35 -5.81
N MET A 43 10.42 -15.00 -6.71
CA MET A 43 10.15 -13.59 -7.03
C MET A 43 9.49 -12.87 -5.85
N PRO A 44 10.03 -11.69 -5.41
CA PRO A 44 9.42 -10.88 -4.37
C PRO A 44 7.96 -10.54 -4.69
N GLY A 45 7.06 -10.78 -3.74
CA GLY A 45 5.62 -10.55 -3.88
C GLY A 45 4.85 -11.59 -4.73
N VAL A 46 5.53 -12.47 -5.47
CA VAL A 46 4.86 -13.59 -6.18
C VAL A 46 4.62 -14.76 -5.23
N GLN A 47 5.59 -15.10 -4.38
CA GLN A 47 5.44 -16.18 -3.40
C GLN A 47 4.29 -15.94 -2.42
N GLU A 48 4.17 -14.71 -1.91
CA GLU A 48 3.10 -14.34 -0.97
C GLU A 48 1.71 -14.51 -1.62
N ARG A 49 1.56 -14.01 -2.85
CA ARG A 49 0.32 -14.16 -3.63
C ARG A 49 0.01 -15.60 -3.99
N ALA A 50 1.02 -16.37 -4.39
CA ALA A 50 0.86 -17.78 -4.69
C ALA A 50 0.47 -18.59 -3.44
N SER A 51 1.10 -18.30 -2.30
CA SER A 51 0.77 -18.92 -1.02
C SER A 51 -0.64 -18.55 -0.53
N LEU A 52 -1.05 -17.30 -0.72
CA LEU A 52 -2.42 -16.88 -0.43
C LEU A 52 -3.42 -17.56 -1.37
N GLY A 53 -3.11 -17.61 -2.66
CA GLY A 53 -3.94 -18.26 -3.68
C GLY A 53 -4.11 -19.77 -3.44
N THR A 54 -3.04 -20.49 -3.08
CA THR A 54 -3.14 -21.92 -2.73
C THR A 54 -3.94 -22.14 -1.45
N HIS A 55 -3.79 -21.27 -0.44
CA HIS A 55 -4.60 -21.33 0.77
C HIS A 55 -6.09 -21.11 0.46
N MET A 56 -6.44 -20.09 -0.33
CA MET A 56 -7.82 -19.81 -0.74
C MET A 56 -8.41 -20.96 -1.57
N MET A 57 -7.63 -21.54 -2.49
CA MET A 57 -8.05 -22.70 -3.27
C MET A 57 -8.31 -23.94 -2.39
N ASN A 58 -7.44 -24.19 -1.41
CA ASN A 58 -7.63 -25.30 -0.47
C ASN A 58 -8.86 -25.12 0.44
N ASN A 59 -9.27 -23.87 0.69
CA ASN A 59 -10.46 -23.54 1.46
C ASN A 59 -11.74 -23.46 0.62
N GLY A 60 -11.68 -23.78 -0.68
CA GLY A 60 -12.85 -23.79 -1.56
C GLY A 60 -13.36 -22.40 -1.94
N GLU A 61 -12.50 -21.37 -1.90
CA GLU A 61 -12.88 -20.05 -2.41
C GLU A 61 -13.10 -20.05 -3.93
N SER A 62 -13.87 -19.07 -4.40
CA SER A 62 -14.20 -18.97 -5.82
C SER A 62 -12.95 -18.72 -6.67
N PRO A 63 -12.89 -19.24 -7.91
CA PRO A 63 -11.77 -18.99 -8.82
C PRO A 63 -11.49 -17.50 -9.02
N GLU A 64 -12.52 -16.65 -8.96
CA GLU A 64 -12.40 -15.19 -9.08
C GLU A 64 -11.75 -14.56 -7.85
N ALA A 65 -12.08 -15.04 -6.65
CA ALA A 65 -11.46 -14.58 -5.41
C ALA A 65 -9.97 -14.94 -5.37
N VAL A 66 -9.65 -16.18 -5.75
CA VAL A 66 -8.29 -16.69 -5.90
C VAL A 66 -7.52 -15.89 -6.97
N ALA A 67 -8.11 -15.65 -8.14
CA ALA A 67 -7.50 -14.86 -9.20
C ALA A 67 -7.25 -13.40 -8.79
N ARG A 68 -8.19 -12.79 -8.05
CA ARG A 68 -8.03 -11.43 -7.52
C ARG A 68 -6.90 -11.35 -6.50
N ALA A 69 -6.78 -12.33 -5.61
CA ALA A 69 -5.71 -12.39 -4.63
C ALA A 69 -4.32 -12.61 -5.27
N MET A 70 -4.28 -13.31 -6.41
CA MET A 70 -3.05 -13.51 -7.19
C MET A 70 -2.69 -12.36 -8.13
N ALA A 71 -3.64 -11.49 -8.46
CA ALA A 71 -3.42 -10.36 -9.35
C ALA A 71 -2.39 -9.38 -8.75
N PRO A 72 -1.52 -8.78 -9.58
CA PRO A 72 -0.66 -7.70 -9.11
C PRO A 72 -1.51 -6.54 -8.59
N PRO A 73 -1.07 -5.86 -7.51
CA PRO A 73 -1.79 -4.72 -7.00
C PRO A 73 -1.94 -3.71 -8.13
N PRO A 74 -3.11 -3.09 -8.23
CA PRO A 74 -3.37 -2.05 -9.21
C PRO A 74 -2.31 -0.96 -9.06
N ARG A 75 -1.78 -0.47 -10.19
CA ARG A 75 -0.81 0.62 -10.17
C ARG A 75 -1.53 1.89 -9.71
N PRO A 76 -1.03 2.59 -8.68
CA PRO A 76 -1.64 3.85 -8.27
C PRO A 76 -1.48 4.87 -9.39
N VAL A 77 -2.56 5.60 -9.67
CA VAL A 77 -2.58 6.74 -10.58
C VAL A 77 -2.52 8.00 -9.73
N ALA A 78 -1.69 8.96 -10.15
CA ALA A 78 -1.63 10.28 -9.53
C ALA A 78 -2.70 11.18 -10.17
N THR A 79 -3.56 11.79 -9.35
CA THR A 79 -4.57 12.76 -9.77
C THR A 79 -4.45 14.04 -8.97
N GLY A 80 -4.78 15.20 -9.56
CA GLY A 80 -4.84 16.45 -8.83
C GLY A 80 -6.02 16.47 -7.86
N GLU A 81 -5.75 16.87 -6.61
CA GLU A 81 -6.77 17.01 -5.57
C GLU A 81 -6.54 18.27 -4.73
N CYS A 82 -7.59 19.07 -4.58
CA CYS A 82 -7.66 20.17 -3.62
C CYS A 82 -8.60 19.80 -2.49
N LYS A 83 -8.19 20.04 -1.25
CA LYS A 83 -8.91 19.63 -0.05
C LYS A 83 -8.95 20.74 0.99
N ALA A 84 -10.10 20.86 1.62
CA ALA A 84 -10.29 21.62 2.84
C ALA A 84 -10.66 20.67 3.99
N SER A 85 -9.93 20.74 5.10
CA SER A 85 -10.21 19.97 6.31
C SER A 85 -10.40 20.87 7.52
N ILE A 86 -11.30 20.48 8.40
CA ILE A 86 -11.48 21.07 9.72
C ILE A 86 -11.35 19.93 10.72
N ASP A 87 -10.34 20.03 11.58
CA ASP A 87 -10.06 19.13 12.69
C ASP A 87 -10.43 19.83 14.00
N ILE A 88 -11.26 19.19 14.81
CA ILE A 88 -11.68 19.68 16.13
C ILE A 88 -11.41 18.58 17.16
N ALA A 89 -10.37 18.76 17.97
CA ALA A 89 -9.92 17.72 18.89
C ALA A 89 -9.25 18.27 20.16
N ALA A 90 -9.69 17.76 21.32
CA ALA A 90 -9.02 17.87 22.61
C ALA A 90 -8.77 16.45 23.16
N GLY A 91 -7.98 15.65 22.43
CA GLY A 91 -7.78 14.22 22.66
C GLY A 91 -8.39 13.38 21.54
N ALA A 92 -9.42 12.61 21.84
CA ALA A 92 -10.27 12.05 20.79
C ALA A 92 -11.08 13.19 20.13
N GLY A 93 -11.04 13.31 18.82
CA GLY A 93 -11.66 14.42 18.09
C GLY A 93 -12.32 14.01 16.80
N MET A 94 -13.06 14.95 16.22
CA MET A 94 -13.74 14.76 14.95
C MET A 94 -13.12 15.69 13.90
N SER A 95 -13.02 15.20 12.68
CA SER A 95 -12.71 16.04 11.53
C SER A 95 -13.75 15.89 10.43
N GLY A 96 -13.90 16.96 9.66
CA GLY A 96 -14.69 17.00 8.44
C GLY A 96 -13.82 17.48 7.30
N SER A 97 -13.83 16.75 6.19
CA SER A 97 -13.05 17.08 5.00
C SER A 97 -13.91 17.09 3.75
N VAL A 98 -13.63 18.06 2.88
CA VAL A 98 -14.19 18.14 1.53
C VAL A 98 -13.01 18.24 0.56
N ALA A 99 -13.00 17.39 -0.46
CA ALA A 99 -12.00 17.45 -1.51
C ALA A 99 -12.64 17.48 -2.89
N VAL A 100 -11.95 18.11 -3.83
CA VAL A 100 -12.28 18.15 -5.25
C VAL A 100 -11.11 17.53 -5.99
N ASN A 101 -11.38 16.40 -6.63
CA ASN A 101 -10.43 15.65 -7.42
C ASN A 101 -10.75 15.81 -8.91
N GLU A 102 -9.73 15.93 -9.75
CA GLU A 102 -9.88 16.12 -11.19
C GLU A 102 -10.59 14.95 -11.89
N LYS A 103 -10.45 13.71 -11.36
CA LYS A 103 -11.03 12.50 -11.93
C LYS A 103 -12.28 12.03 -11.19
N SER A 104 -12.24 12.01 -9.85
CA SER A 104 -13.36 11.49 -9.04
C SER A 104 -14.38 12.55 -8.62
N GLY A 105 -14.15 13.83 -8.94
CA GLY A 105 -15.04 14.93 -8.57
C GLY A 105 -15.01 15.25 -7.08
N VAL A 106 -16.15 15.68 -6.53
CA VAL A 106 -16.25 16.10 -5.13
C VAL A 106 -16.41 14.90 -4.20
N SER A 107 -15.57 14.84 -3.17
CA SER A 107 -15.66 13.84 -2.09
C SER A 107 -15.78 14.52 -0.73
N LYS A 108 -16.48 13.87 0.18
CA LYS A 108 -16.68 14.31 1.56
C LYS A 108 -16.44 13.13 2.48
N TRP A 109 -15.80 13.36 3.61
CA TRP A 109 -15.66 12.35 4.64
C TRP A 109 -15.55 12.99 6.02
N GLY A 110 -16.03 12.26 7.01
CA GLY A 110 -15.76 12.55 8.41
C GLY A 110 -14.62 11.66 8.90
N SER A 111 -13.94 12.05 9.97
CA SER A 111 -13.00 11.15 10.64
C SER A 111 -13.03 11.32 12.14
N PHE A 112 -12.85 10.22 12.85
CA PHE A 112 -12.61 10.23 14.28
C PHE A 112 -11.11 10.08 14.51
N GLN A 113 -10.48 11.13 15.01
CA GLN A 113 -9.07 11.18 15.34
C GLN A 113 -8.86 10.66 16.76
N THR A 114 -7.96 9.71 16.97
CA THR A 114 -7.91 8.96 18.24
C THR A 114 -6.98 9.56 19.30
N SER A 115 -6.10 10.50 18.93
CA SER A 115 -5.02 10.97 19.82
C SER A 115 -4.56 12.42 19.59
N THR A 116 -5.42 13.27 19.07
CA THR A 116 -5.05 14.59 18.54
C THR A 116 -5.49 15.72 19.46
N VAL A 117 -4.61 16.69 19.72
CA VAL A 117 -4.99 17.97 20.34
C VAL A 117 -4.86 19.04 19.25
N ALA A 118 -5.90 19.14 18.42
CA ALA A 118 -5.86 19.97 17.22
C ALA A 118 -7.23 20.64 16.98
N ASN A 119 -7.26 21.95 17.08
CA ASN A 119 -8.26 22.77 16.39
C ASN A 119 -7.56 23.35 15.17
N ARG A 120 -7.66 22.70 14.01
CA ARG A 120 -6.96 23.08 12.78
C ARG A 120 -7.94 23.19 11.63
N ALA A 121 -7.90 24.31 10.93
CA ALA A 121 -8.47 24.42 9.59
C ALA A 121 -7.33 24.38 8.58
N SER A 122 -7.42 23.54 7.56
CA SER A 122 -6.42 23.46 6.49
C SER A 122 -7.07 23.51 5.11
N ALA A 123 -6.37 24.13 4.16
CA ALA A 123 -6.69 24.11 2.75
C ALA A 123 -5.42 23.80 1.98
N SER A 124 -5.40 22.71 1.21
CA SER A 124 -4.23 22.26 0.46
C SER A 124 -4.60 21.73 -0.91
N CYS A 125 -3.67 21.85 -1.86
CA CYS A 125 -3.77 21.24 -3.18
C CYS A 125 -2.51 20.42 -3.46
N GLY A 126 -2.67 19.31 -4.17
CA GLY A 126 -1.55 18.46 -4.53
C GLY A 126 -1.99 17.20 -5.25
N LEU A 127 -1.26 16.11 -5.00
CA LEU A 127 -1.45 14.84 -5.69
C LEU A 127 -2.07 13.80 -4.77
N LYS A 128 -3.13 13.17 -5.27
CA LYS A 128 -3.68 11.94 -4.72
C LYS A 128 -3.24 10.75 -5.55
N PHE A 129 -2.66 9.76 -4.89
CA PHE A 129 -2.33 8.46 -5.44
C PHE A 129 -3.43 7.50 -5.02
N SER A 130 -4.09 6.89 -5.98
CA SER A 130 -5.14 5.91 -5.75
C SER A 130 -5.19 4.90 -6.89
N ALA A 131 -5.59 3.66 -6.59
CA ALA A 131 -5.84 2.68 -7.62
C ALA A 131 -7.19 2.95 -8.29
N GLU A 132 -7.31 2.70 -9.60
CA GLU A 132 -8.57 2.95 -10.34
C GLU A 132 -9.75 2.11 -9.85
N ASP A 133 -9.47 0.93 -9.29
CA ASP A 133 -10.46 0.00 -8.74
C ASP A 133 -10.62 0.12 -7.20
N ALA A 134 -9.89 1.04 -6.56
CA ALA A 134 -9.98 1.24 -5.11
C ALA A 134 -11.35 1.78 -4.73
N LYS A 135 -12.07 1.01 -3.91
CA LYS A 135 -13.37 1.41 -3.39
C LYS A 135 -13.24 2.00 -1.99
N PRO A 136 -14.01 3.06 -1.68
CA PRO A 136 -14.15 3.54 -0.31
C PRO A 136 -14.64 2.42 0.60
N LEU A 137 -14.05 2.30 1.79
CA LEU A 137 -14.60 1.49 2.87
C LEU A 137 -15.56 2.34 3.72
N PRO A 138 -16.62 1.74 4.30
CA PRO A 138 -17.55 2.46 5.17
C PRO A 138 -16.87 2.99 6.44
N ALA A 139 -15.88 2.26 6.94
CA ALA A 139 -14.93 2.73 7.94
C ALA A 139 -13.53 2.31 7.49
N ALA A 140 -12.64 3.28 7.34
CA ALA A 140 -11.26 3.08 6.89
C ALA A 140 -10.29 3.57 7.95
N LEU A 141 -9.22 2.81 8.18
CA LEU A 141 -8.11 3.34 8.97
C LEU A 141 -7.42 4.44 8.18
N GLY A 142 -7.09 5.52 8.88
CA GLY A 142 -6.51 6.71 8.32
C GLY A 142 -5.36 7.22 9.16
N PHE A 143 -4.50 8.00 8.52
CA PHE A 143 -3.42 8.70 9.15
C PHE A 143 -3.27 10.05 8.45
N ALA A 144 -3.27 11.13 9.22
CA ALA A 144 -2.96 12.46 8.72
C ALA A 144 -1.67 12.97 9.38
N PHE A 145 -0.82 13.58 8.57
CA PHE A 145 0.32 14.37 8.98
C PHE A 145 0.24 15.73 8.35
N GLY A 146 0.34 16.79 9.14
CA GLY A 146 0.56 18.09 8.55
C GLY A 146 1.35 18.98 9.47
N VAL A 147 2.31 19.67 8.87
CA VAL A 147 3.20 20.61 9.54
C VAL A 147 3.29 21.86 8.67
N GLY A 148 2.83 22.98 9.20
CA GLY A 148 2.80 24.25 8.48
C GLY A 148 2.01 24.13 7.18
N ILE A 149 2.72 24.23 6.05
CA ILE A 149 2.10 24.19 4.72
C ILE A 149 1.96 22.79 4.10
N PHE A 150 2.62 21.78 4.66
CA PHE A 150 2.66 20.45 4.08
C PHE A 150 1.62 19.55 4.75
N ASN A 151 0.86 18.82 3.93
CA ASN A 151 -0.21 17.92 4.37
C ASN A 151 -0.09 16.58 3.66
N VAL A 152 -0.02 15.51 4.43
CA VAL A 152 -0.01 14.12 3.96
C VAL A 152 -1.15 13.39 4.63
N GLU A 153 -1.95 12.70 3.85
CA GLU A 153 -2.99 11.82 4.38
C GLU A 153 -2.91 10.46 3.72
N VAL A 154 -3.08 9.41 4.52
CA VAL A 154 -3.17 8.03 4.05
C VAL A 154 -4.49 7.48 4.55
N ALA A 155 -5.30 6.90 3.68
CA ALA A 155 -6.57 6.27 4.03
C ALA A 155 -6.66 4.88 3.40
N GLN A 156 -7.02 3.89 4.20
CA GLN A 156 -7.23 2.53 3.73
C GLN A 156 -8.39 2.45 2.73
N THR A 157 -8.24 1.62 1.71
CA THR A 157 -9.30 1.28 0.75
C THR A 157 -9.35 -0.24 0.56
N SER A 158 -10.19 -0.72 -0.36
CA SER A 158 -10.32 -2.14 -0.67
C SER A 158 -9.08 -2.80 -1.30
N SER A 159 -8.28 -2.08 -2.09
CA SER A 159 -7.19 -2.68 -2.90
C SER A 159 -5.84 -1.98 -2.70
N TRP A 160 -5.82 -0.64 -2.66
CA TRP A 160 -4.60 0.14 -2.49
C TRP A 160 -4.89 1.44 -1.71
N PRO A 161 -4.13 1.77 -0.66
CA PRO A 161 -4.46 2.91 0.21
C PRO A 161 -4.45 4.24 -0.56
N ASP A 162 -5.44 5.09 -0.35
CA ASP A 162 -5.40 6.46 -0.87
C ASP A 162 -4.26 7.22 -0.18
N ILE A 163 -3.33 7.79 -0.93
CA ILE A 163 -2.26 8.65 -0.41
C ILE A 163 -2.42 10.04 -1.00
N TYR A 164 -2.63 11.04 -0.17
CA TYR A 164 -2.67 12.44 -0.55
C TYR A 164 -1.41 13.15 -0.07
N MET A 165 -0.79 13.95 -0.94
CA MET A 165 0.31 14.85 -0.61
C MET A 165 0.01 16.22 -1.18
N GLY A 166 -0.16 17.20 -0.29
CA GLY A 166 -0.58 18.55 -0.64
C GLY A 166 0.24 19.64 0.04
N LEU A 167 0.28 20.78 -0.64
CA LEU A 167 0.80 22.04 -0.10
C LEU A 167 -0.36 23.03 0.04
N GLY A 168 -0.40 23.75 1.16
CA GLY A 168 -1.34 24.83 1.37
C GLY A 168 -1.43 25.28 2.82
N SER A 169 -2.21 26.31 3.09
CA SER A 169 -2.26 26.95 4.41
C SER A 169 -3.03 26.13 5.44
N GLY A 170 -2.51 26.07 6.66
CA GLY A 170 -3.22 25.63 7.85
C GLY A 170 -3.21 26.71 8.93
N VAL A 171 -4.32 26.87 9.65
CA VAL A 171 -4.44 27.77 10.81
C VAL A 171 -4.99 26.97 11.99
N GLY A 172 -4.30 27.01 13.14
CA GLY A 172 -4.69 26.24 14.32
C GLY A 172 -3.55 25.99 15.31
N TYR A 173 -3.89 25.49 16.50
CA TYR A 173 -2.89 25.04 17.47
C TYR A 173 -2.32 23.68 17.02
N GLU A 174 -1.16 23.69 16.36
CA GLU A 174 -0.35 22.49 16.09
C GLU A 174 0.40 22.09 17.37
N VAL A 175 -0.16 21.18 18.17
CA VAL A 175 0.52 20.68 19.38
C VAL A 175 1.22 19.35 19.09
N LYS A 176 2.58 19.38 19.14
CA LYS A 176 3.61 18.34 19.41
C LYS A 176 3.51 16.90 18.87
N SER A 177 2.36 16.39 18.44
CA SER A 177 2.22 15.14 17.69
C SER A 177 1.67 15.48 16.32
N PRO A 178 2.52 15.66 15.30
CA PRO A 178 2.05 15.92 13.94
C PRO A 178 1.42 14.67 13.30
N LEU A 179 1.33 13.56 14.03
CA LEU A 179 0.78 12.29 13.59
C LEU A 179 -0.61 12.10 14.19
N ASN A 180 -1.61 12.04 13.31
CA ASN A 180 -3.02 11.94 13.67
C ASN A 180 -3.61 10.65 13.11
N PRO A 181 -3.57 9.52 13.85
CA PRO A 181 -4.31 8.32 13.47
C PRO A 181 -5.82 8.58 13.55
N SER A 182 -6.55 8.11 12.55
CA SER A 182 -7.98 8.34 12.42
C SER A 182 -8.73 7.11 11.93
N ILE A 183 -10.04 7.10 12.17
CA ILE A 183 -10.99 6.23 11.50
C ILE A 183 -11.82 7.14 10.59
N ASN A 184 -11.67 6.98 9.28
CA ASN A 184 -12.35 7.78 8.26
C ASN A 184 -13.67 7.10 7.87
N PHE A 185 -14.73 7.89 7.76
CA PHE A 185 -16.07 7.44 7.38
C PHE A 185 -16.51 8.24 6.16
N ARG A 186 -16.91 7.54 5.10
CA ARG A 186 -17.36 8.12 3.82
C ARG A 186 -18.85 8.02 3.65
#